data_AF-A0AA36ML13-F1
#
_entry.id   AF-A0AA36ML13-F1
#
_cell.length_a   1.000
_cell.length_b   1.000
_cell.length_c   1.000
_cell.angle_alpha   90.00
_cell.angle_beta   90.00
_cell.angle_gamma   90.00
#
_symmetry.space_group_name_H-M   'P 1'
#
loop_
_entity.id
_entity.type
_entity.pdbx_description
1 polymer ?
#
loop_
_entity_poly.entity_id
_entity_poly.type
_entity_poly.pdbx_seq_one_letter_code
_entity_poly.pdbx_strand_id
1 'polypeptide(L)'
;MVFANNTRNKQNLRKRTALPEPGDTCKDTEHKIHRALLSSAGTWEVAPSDKSVKQLLVTLKLLHSEDDPRERVFDAMKQYAQRKQLAGMKTYNGYAWQINHHCRQCSRLDADRRDVIESASPV
;
A
#
# COMPACT_ATOMS: atom_id res chain seq x y z
N MET A 1 9.22 -1.87 -5.68
CA MET A 1 9.20 -3.20 -5.04
C MET A 1 8.37 -3.10 -3.76
N VAL A 2 7.25 -3.82 -3.64
CA VAL A 2 6.30 -3.70 -2.49
C VAL A 2 6.96 -4.09 -1.16
N PHE A 3 7.90 -5.04 -1.20
CA PHE A 3 8.62 -5.55 -0.04
C PHE A 3 9.36 -4.46 0.76
N ALA A 4 10.26 -3.70 0.12
CA ALA A 4 11.04 -2.65 0.79
C ALA A 4 10.20 -1.42 1.19
N ASN A 5 9.03 -1.24 0.58
CA ASN A 5 8.11 -0.14 0.84
C ASN A 5 7.08 -0.44 1.95
N ASN A 6 6.97 -1.70 2.39
CA ASN A 6 6.17 -2.02 3.57
C ASN A 6 6.91 -1.52 4.82
N THR A 7 6.24 -0.74 5.67
CA THR A 7 6.80 -0.15 6.90
C THR A 7 7.44 -1.19 7.83
N ARG A 8 6.79 -2.35 8.02
CA ARG A 8 7.32 -3.43 8.88
C ARG A 8 8.54 -4.09 8.26
N ASN A 9 8.50 -4.38 6.95
CA ASN A 9 9.67 -4.93 6.26
C ASN A 9 10.83 -3.92 6.26
N LYS A 10 10.56 -2.62 6.09
CA LYS A 10 11.57 -1.55 6.20
C LYS A 10 12.17 -1.48 7.60
N GLN A 11 11.37 -1.62 8.66
CA GLN A 11 11.86 -1.72 10.04
C GLN A 11 12.74 -2.96 10.25
N ASN A 12 12.31 -4.12 9.73
CA ASN A 12 13.06 -5.36 9.81
C ASN A 12 14.38 -5.28 9.02
N LEU A 13 14.38 -4.64 7.84
CA LEU A 13 15.59 -4.37 7.05
C LEU A 13 16.55 -3.42 7.79
N ARG A 14 16.04 -2.38 8.45
CA ARG A 14 16.86 -1.49 9.30
C ARG A 14 17.51 -2.25 10.46
N LYS A 15 16.74 -3.08 11.17
CA LYS A 15 17.27 -3.90 12.28
C LYS A 15 18.35 -4.89 11.83
N ARG A 16 18.36 -5.27 10.55
CA ARG A 16 19.30 -6.23 9.96
C ARG A 16 20.38 -5.56 9.09
N THR A 17 20.53 -4.24 9.15
CA THR A 17 21.51 -3.47 8.35
C THR A 17 21.47 -3.83 6.85
N ALA A 18 20.27 -4.11 6.33
CA ALA A 18 20.04 -4.54 4.95
C ALA A 18 19.20 -3.52 4.15
N LEU A 19 19.07 -2.29 4.68
CA LEU A 19 18.42 -1.21 3.96
C LEU A 19 19.37 -0.70 2.85
N PRO A 20 18.87 -0.41 1.64
CA PRO A 20 19.67 0.27 0.63
C PRO A 20 20.03 1.68 1.09
N GLU A 21 21.29 2.05 0.91
CA GLU A 21 21.86 3.35 1.29
C GLU A 21 22.11 4.24 0.07
N PRO A 22 22.13 5.59 0.24
CA PRO A 22 22.52 6.50 -0.83
C PRO A 22 23.97 6.22 -1.24
N GLY A 23 24.16 5.61 -2.42
CA GLY A 23 25.47 5.18 -2.92
C GLY A 23 25.53 3.69 -3.27
N ASP A 24 24.57 2.89 -2.83
CA ASP A 24 24.48 1.48 -3.23
C ASP A 24 24.16 1.36 -4.73
N THR A 25 24.87 0.47 -5.42
CA THR A 25 24.49 0.08 -6.78
C THR A 25 23.25 -0.81 -6.78
N CYS A 26 22.63 -1.00 -7.94
CA CYS A 26 21.51 -1.95 -8.08
C CYS A 26 21.90 -3.37 -7.63
N LYS A 27 23.15 -3.80 -7.87
CA LYS A 27 23.66 -5.11 -7.43
C LYS A 27 23.81 -5.20 -5.92
N ASP A 28 24.30 -4.15 -5.27
CA ASP A 28 24.45 -4.11 -3.81
C ASP A 28 23.08 -4.16 -3.12
N THR A 29 22.12 -3.42 -3.67
CA THR A 29 20.72 -3.42 -3.24
C THR A 29 20.12 -4.83 -3.37
N GLU A 30 20.32 -5.48 -4.52
CA GLU A 30 19.83 -6.84 -4.77
C GLU A 30 20.44 -7.84 -3.80
N HIS A 31 21.76 -7.79 -3.58
CA HIS A 31 22.46 -8.69 -2.67
C HIS A 31 22.03 -8.52 -1.21
N LYS A 32 21.86 -7.27 -0.74
CA LYS A 32 21.35 -6.96 0.61
C LYS A 32 19.93 -7.50 0.80
N ILE A 33 19.05 -7.31 -0.18
CA ILE A 33 17.67 -7.80 -0.14
C ILE A 33 17.63 -9.33 -0.18
N HIS A 34 18.42 -9.96 -1.05
CA HIS A 34 18.49 -11.41 -1.18
C HIS A 34 18.97 -12.06 0.12
N ARG A 35 20.03 -11.51 0.75
CA ARG A 35 20.52 -11.96 2.06
C ARG A 35 19.48 -11.78 3.16
N ALA A 36 18.74 -10.67 3.16
CA ALA A 36 17.66 -10.45 4.12
C ALA A 36 16.52 -11.47 3.94
N LEU A 37 16.13 -11.75 2.70
CA LEU A 37 15.09 -12.73 2.38
C LEU A 37 15.48 -14.15 2.81
N LEU A 38 16.70 -14.59 2.50
CA LEU A 38 17.18 -15.93 2.82
C LEU A 38 17.47 -16.15 4.32
N SER A 39 17.85 -15.11 5.06
CA SER A 39 18.19 -15.22 6.50
C SER A 39 16.98 -15.17 7.44
N SER A 40 15.75 -15.16 6.93
CA SER A 40 14.56 -15.02 7.77
C SER A 40 13.64 -16.23 7.62
N ALA A 41 13.44 -16.93 8.73
CA ALA A 41 12.43 -17.97 8.93
C ALA A 41 11.00 -17.38 8.97
N GLY A 42 10.59 -16.69 7.90
CA GLY A 42 9.19 -16.25 7.72
C GLY A 42 8.77 -14.94 8.40
N THR A 43 9.68 -14.10 8.90
CA THR A 43 9.35 -12.81 9.53
C THR A 43 8.97 -11.67 8.57
N TRP A 44 8.94 -11.95 7.27
CA TRP A 44 8.61 -10.96 6.25
C TRP A 44 7.12 -10.95 5.96
N GLU A 45 6.49 -9.76 5.96
CA GLU A 45 5.11 -9.64 5.48
C GLU A 45 5.11 -9.70 3.95
N VAL A 46 4.62 -10.82 3.41
CA VAL A 46 4.68 -11.17 1.98
C VAL A 46 3.57 -10.50 1.15
N ALA A 47 2.45 -10.09 1.76
CA ALA A 47 1.41 -9.32 1.08
C ALA A 47 0.62 -8.44 2.06
N PRO A 48 0.31 -7.18 1.71
CA PRO A 48 -0.70 -6.43 2.44
C PRO A 48 -2.04 -7.16 2.34
N SER A 49 -2.78 -7.25 3.45
CA SER A 49 -4.16 -7.74 3.42
C SER A 49 -4.96 -6.86 2.45
N ASP A 50 -5.67 -7.50 1.53
CA ASP A 50 -6.55 -6.86 0.57
C ASP A 50 -7.98 -6.67 1.12
N LYS A 51 -8.25 -7.09 2.36
CA LYS A 51 -9.58 -6.98 2.99
C LYS A 51 -10.10 -5.54 3.00
N SER A 52 -9.27 -4.58 3.43
CA SER A 52 -9.63 -3.16 3.42
C SER A 52 -9.87 -2.62 2.00
N VAL A 53 -9.15 -3.16 1.01
CA VAL A 53 -9.31 -2.78 -0.39
C VAL A 53 -10.61 -3.35 -0.96
N LYS A 54 -10.93 -4.62 -0.66
CA LYS A 54 -12.20 -5.25 -1.03
C LYS A 54 -13.40 -4.49 -0.45
N GLN A 55 -13.35 -4.15 0.84
CA GLN A 55 -14.36 -3.33 1.51
C GLN A 55 -14.57 -1.97 0.82
N LEU A 56 -13.48 -1.29 0.48
CA LEU A 56 -13.52 -0.04 -0.25
C LEU A 56 -14.18 -0.21 -1.63
N LEU A 57 -13.80 -1.24 -2.38
CA LEU A 57 -14.33 -1.49 -3.71
C LEU A 57 -15.81 -1.85 -3.70
N VAL A 58 -16.29 -2.59 -2.69
CA VAL A 58 -17.72 -2.85 -2.48
C VAL A 58 -18.47 -1.55 -2.16
N THR A 59 -17.91 -0.72 -1.27
CA THR A 59 -18.51 0.58 -0.90
C THR A 59 -18.65 1.50 -2.11
N LEU A 60 -17.66 1.47 -3.02
CA LEU A 60 -17.67 2.22 -4.28
C LEU A 60 -18.46 1.55 -5.41
N LYS A 61 -19.15 0.44 -5.12
CA LYS A 61 -19.92 -0.36 -6.09
C LYS A 61 -19.10 -0.84 -7.29
N LEU A 62 -17.78 -1.01 -7.10
CA LEU A 62 -16.88 -1.62 -8.08
C LEU A 62 -16.83 -3.15 -7.95
N LEU A 63 -17.17 -3.67 -6.77
CA LEU A 63 -17.40 -5.10 -6.50
C LEU A 63 -18.81 -5.32 -5.95
N HIS A 64 -19.32 -6.54 -6.10
CA HIS A 64 -20.61 -6.94 -5.55
C HIS A 64 -20.44 -7.42 -4.10
N SER A 65 -19.40 -8.21 -3.84
CA SER A 65 -19.06 -8.73 -2.52
C SER A 65 -17.55 -8.73 -2.28
N GLU A 66 -17.15 -8.76 -1.00
CA GLU A 66 -15.75 -9.00 -0.60
C GLU A 66 -15.28 -10.41 -1.03
N ASP A 67 -16.21 -11.34 -1.21
CA ASP A 67 -15.95 -12.72 -1.62
C ASP A 67 -15.85 -12.89 -3.14
N ASP A 68 -15.94 -11.80 -3.91
CA ASP A 68 -15.80 -11.85 -5.36
C ASP A 68 -14.47 -12.49 -5.78
N PRO A 69 -14.43 -13.20 -6.93
CA PRO A 69 -13.23 -13.87 -7.41
C PRO A 69 -12.04 -12.93 -7.54
N ARG A 70 -10.84 -13.44 -7.25
CA ARG A 70 -9.59 -12.65 -7.26
C ARG A 70 -9.36 -11.86 -8.54
N GLU A 71 -9.69 -12.44 -9.70
CA GLU A 71 -9.57 -11.76 -11.00
C GLU A 71 -10.48 -10.54 -11.08
N ARG A 72 -11.72 -10.67 -10.63
CA ARG A 72 -12.70 -9.57 -10.56
C ARG A 72 -12.22 -8.47 -9.62
N VAL A 73 -11.66 -8.84 -8.47
CA VAL A 73 -11.05 -7.89 -7.53
C VAL A 73 -9.88 -7.17 -8.17
N PHE A 74 -9.02 -7.88 -8.91
CA PHE A 74 -7.89 -7.28 -9.60
C PHE A 74 -8.31 -6.24 -10.64
N ASP A 75 -9.35 -6.53 -11.42
CA ASP A 75 -9.86 -5.59 -12.42
C ASP A 75 -10.56 -4.39 -11.76
N ALA A 76 -11.30 -4.60 -10.67
CA ALA A 76 -11.85 -3.51 -9.87
C ALA A 76 -10.74 -2.61 -9.28
N MET A 77 -9.61 -3.19 -8.83
CA MET A 77 -8.44 -2.42 -8.39
C MET A 77 -7.84 -1.57 -9.50
N LYS A 78 -7.71 -2.11 -10.73
CA LYS A 78 -7.25 -1.33 -11.90
C LYS A 78 -8.19 -0.17 -12.20
N GLN A 79 -9.50 -0.42 -12.21
CA GLN A 79 -10.50 0.62 -12.45
C GLN A 79 -10.44 1.72 -11.38
N TYR A 80 -10.29 1.34 -10.10
CA TYR A 80 -10.10 2.30 -9.03
C TYR A 80 -8.84 3.15 -9.25
N ALA A 81 -7.71 2.52 -9.58
CA ALA A 81 -6.46 3.22 -9.84
C ALA A 81 -6.60 4.22 -11.00
N GLN A 82 -7.26 3.83 -12.09
CA GLN A 82 -7.54 4.72 -13.21
C GLN A 82 -8.42 5.91 -12.80
N ARG A 83 -9.52 5.67 -12.06
CA ARG A 83 -10.42 6.74 -11.58
C ARG A 83 -9.73 7.72 -10.64
N LYS A 84 -8.74 7.27 -9.88
CA LYS A 84 -7.94 8.09 -8.96
C LYS A 84 -6.62 8.55 -9.55
N GLN A 85 -6.40 8.36 -10.85
CA GLN A 85 -5.16 8.74 -11.56
C GLN A 85 -3.87 8.19 -10.90
N LEU A 86 -3.96 7.01 -10.30
CA LEU A 86 -2.82 6.32 -9.71
C LEU A 86 -2.01 5.62 -10.81
N ALA A 87 -0.69 5.56 -10.63
CA ALA A 87 0.19 4.85 -11.55
C ALA A 87 -0.20 3.38 -11.68
N GLY A 88 -0.27 2.87 -12.92
CA GLY A 88 -0.62 1.47 -13.18
C GLY A 88 0.39 0.49 -12.57
N MET A 89 -0.13 -0.54 -11.90
CA MET A 89 0.67 -1.61 -11.31
C MET A 89 0.52 -2.90 -12.13
N LYS A 90 1.57 -3.72 -12.15
CA LYS A 90 1.57 -5.01 -12.87
C LYS A 90 1.00 -6.16 -12.05
N THR A 91 0.93 -6.02 -10.72
CA THR A 91 0.62 -7.11 -9.80
C THR A 91 -0.50 -6.76 -8.85
N TYR A 92 -1.25 -7.77 -8.42
CA TYR A 92 -2.35 -7.66 -7.46
C TYR A 92 -1.92 -6.95 -6.17
N ASN A 93 -0.83 -7.44 -5.56
CA ASN A 93 -0.29 -6.89 -4.32
C ASN A 93 0.23 -5.46 -4.52
N GLY A 94 0.69 -5.12 -5.73
CA GLY A 94 1.08 -3.76 -6.10
C GLY A 94 -0.10 -2.80 -6.00
N TYR A 95 -1.24 -3.13 -6.61
CA TYR A 95 -2.45 -2.33 -6.47
C TYR A 95 -2.96 -2.29 -5.03
N ALA A 96 -3.04 -3.44 -4.34
CA ALA A 96 -3.51 -3.48 -2.96
C ALA A 96 -2.68 -2.58 -2.04
N TRP A 97 -1.35 -2.57 -2.19
CA TRP A 97 -0.47 -1.66 -1.48
C TRP A 97 -0.73 -0.20 -1.84
N GLN A 98 -0.80 0.12 -3.13
CA GLN A 98 -0.96 1.48 -3.63
C GLN A 98 -2.30 2.11 -3.19
N ILE A 99 -3.38 1.34 -3.28
CA ILE A 99 -4.72 1.78 -2.87
C ILE A 99 -4.76 2.03 -1.36
N ASN A 100 -4.24 1.10 -0.55
CA ASN A 100 -4.13 1.30 0.89
C ASN A 100 -3.29 2.53 1.25
N HIS A 101 -2.20 2.79 0.51
CA HIS A 101 -1.36 3.95 0.71
C HIS A 101 -2.10 5.25 0.37
N HIS A 102 -2.77 5.30 -0.78
CA HIS A 102 -3.58 6.44 -1.22
C HIS A 102 -4.70 6.76 -0.23
N CYS A 103 -5.46 5.77 0.23
CA CYS A 103 -6.54 5.98 1.20
C CYS A 103 -6.02 6.57 2.52
N ARG A 104 -4.87 6.10 3.03
CA ARG A 104 -4.26 6.67 4.24
C ARG A 104 -3.84 8.14 4.07
N GLN A 105 -3.43 8.52 2.87
CA GLN A 105 -3.08 9.92 2.57
C GLN A 105 -4.33 10.79 2.45
N CYS A 106 -5.37 10.34 1.74
CA CYS A 106 -6.64 11.07 1.63
C CYS A 106 -7.31 11.26 3.00
N SER A 107 -7.38 10.21 3.85
CA SER A 107 -7.96 10.34 5.19
C SER A 107 -7.22 11.35 6.09
N ARG A 108 -5.92 11.56 5.85
CA ARG A 108 -5.15 12.60 6.56
C ARG A 108 -5.46 14.00 6.07
N LEU A 109 -5.65 14.17 4.76
CA LEU A 109 -6.03 15.45 4.15
C LEU A 109 -7.48 15.85 4.49
N ASP A 110 -8.37 14.88 4.66
CA ASP A 110 -9.77 15.13 5.06
C ASP A 110 -9.91 15.43 6.56
N ALA A 111 -9.01 14.92 7.41
CA ALA A 111 -8.99 15.26 8.84
C ALA A 111 -8.65 16.74 9.07
N ASP A 112 -7.71 17.28 8.28
CA ASP A 112 -7.26 18.68 8.34
C ASP A 112 -8.34 19.69 7.88
N ARG A 113 -9.37 19.22 7.17
CA ARG A 113 -10.49 20.05 6.68
C ARG A 113 -11.65 20.16 7.66
N ARG A 114 -11.70 19.37 8.72
CA ARG A 114 -12.78 19.43 9.72
C ARG A 114 -12.60 20.57 10.72
N ASP A 115 -11.41 21.14 10.83
CA ASP A 115 -11.13 22.27 11.74
C ASP A 115 -11.58 23.63 11.19
N VAL A 116 -12.16 23.69 9.98
CA VAL A 116 -12.55 24.95 9.31
C VAL A 116 -14.04 25.30 9.51
N ILE A 117 -14.85 24.46 10.18
CA ILE A 117 -16.32 24.69 10.31
C ILE A 117 -16.77 24.93 11.77
N GLU A 118 -15.90 25.44 12.64
CA GLU A 118 -16.30 25.77 14.04
C GLU A 118 -15.84 27.17 14.51
N SER A 119 -15.78 28.14 13.60
CA SER A 119 -15.48 29.54 13.92
C SER A 119 -16.40 30.55 13.21
N ALA A 120 -17.69 30.25 13.19
CA ALA A 120 -18.73 31.24 12.95
C ALA A 120 -19.89 31.03 13.95
N SER A 121 -19.66 31.47 15.19
CA SER A 121 -20.74 31.77 16.15
C SER A 121 -21.11 33.27 16.07
N PRO A 122 -22.05 33.77 16.87
CA PRO A 122 -23.40 34.11 16.46
C PRO A 122 -23.65 35.64 16.52
N VAL A 123 -24.67 36.13 15.81
CA VAL A 123 -25.43 37.34 16.20
C VAL A 123 -26.88 37.15 15.80
#